data_AF-A0A8J7R4A7-F1
#
_entry.id   AF-A0A8J7R4A7-F1
#
_cell.length_a   1.000
_cell.length_b   1.000
_cell.length_c   1.000
_cell.angle_alpha   90.00
_cell.angle_beta   90.00
_cell.angle_gamma   90.00
#
_symmetry.space_group_name_H-M   'P 1'
#
loop_
_entity.id
_entity.type
_entity.pdbx_description
1 polymer ?
#
loop_
_entity_poly.entity_id
_entity_poly.type
_entity_poly.pdbx_seq_one_letter_code
_entity_poly.pdbx_strand_id
1 'polypeptide(L)'
;MIDDPDCDGALRCTCCGGWIRKGHLYFRESEGALCEPCAPIFKQLLDEDDSFTNADGDPLSAEERRAWFDGHIAAGGQPTDSMARKVW
;
A
#
# COMPACT_ATOMS: atom_id res chain seq x y z
N MET A 1 -13.65 22.55 -19.86
CA MET A 1 -12.99 21.40 -19.23
C MET A 1 -13.02 21.68 -17.75
N ILE A 2 -13.70 20.82 -16.98
CA ILE A 2 -13.98 21.04 -15.57
C ILE A 2 -12.66 20.97 -14.81
N ASP A 3 -12.23 22.16 -14.36
CA ASP A 3 -11.29 22.36 -13.27
C ASP A 3 -12.15 22.26 -11.99
N ASP A 4 -12.07 21.13 -11.30
CA ASP A 4 -12.81 20.89 -10.05
C ASP A 4 -11.86 21.20 -8.87
N PRO A 5 -12.07 22.30 -8.13
CA PRO A 5 -11.17 22.74 -7.07
C PRO A 5 -11.27 21.93 -5.77
N ASP A 6 -12.07 20.85 -5.72
CA ASP A 6 -12.12 19.90 -4.58
C ASP A 6 -11.04 18.79 -4.69
N CYS A 7 -10.14 18.88 -5.67
CA CYS A 7 -9.02 17.96 -5.85
C CYS A 7 -7.81 18.30 -4.93
N ASP A 8 -8.04 18.92 -3.77
CA ASP A 8 -6.99 19.25 -2.78
C ASP A 8 -6.70 18.02 -1.90
N GLY A 9 -6.06 17.02 -2.50
CA GLY A 9 -5.61 15.82 -1.78
C GLY A 9 -6.57 14.64 -1.82
N ALA A 10 -7.09 14.28 -2.99
CA ALA A 10 -7.60 12.93 -3.24
C ALA A 10 -6.67 12.21 -4.22
N LEU A 11 -6.07 11.09 -3.81
CA LEU A 11 -5.25 10.26 -4.71
C LEU A 11 -6.17 9.38 -5.57
N ARG A 12 -5.77 9.04 -6.80
CA ARG A 12 -6.49 8.00 -7.56
C ARG A 12 -5.80 6.67 -7.42
N CYS A 13 -6.60 5.63 -7.18
CA CYS A 13 -6.12 4.27 -7.20
C CYS A 13 -5.64 3.93 -8.62
N THR A 14 -4.37 3.56 -8.76
CA THR A 14 -3.76 3.13 -10.04
C THR A 14 -4.38 1.85 -10.60
N CYS A 15 -4.90 0.97 -9.73
CA CYS A 15 -5.52 -0.30 -10.12
C CYS A 15 -7.00 -0.15 -10.54
N CYS A 16 -7.88 0.33 -9.65
CA CYS A 16 -9.32 0.43 -9.94
C CYS A 16 -9.76 1.80 -10.47
N GLY A 17 -8.90 2.81 -10.41
CA GLY A 17 -9.24 4.18 -10.77
C GLY A 17 -10.13 4.91 -9.74
N GLY A 18 -10.45 4.30 -8.60
CA GLY A 18 -11.25 4.92 -7.55
C GLY A 18 -10.55 6.11 -6.87
N TRP A 19 -11.34 6.99 -6.25
CA TRP A 19 -10.81 8.12 -5.47
C TRP A 19 -10.48 7.70 -4.04
N ILE A 20 -9.25 7.99 -3.60
CA ILE A 20 -8.72 7.78 -2.25
C ILE A 20 -8.77 9.14 -1.54
N ARG A 21 -9.71 9.30 -0.61
CA ARG A 21 -9.97 10.56 0.11
C ARG A 21 -9.31 10.61 1.48
N LYS A 22 -9.17 11.82 2.04
CA LYS A 22 -8.64 12.06 3.39
C LYS A 22 -9.24 11.14 4.45
N GLY A 23 -8.36 10.35 5.09
CA GLY A 23 -8.71 9.38 6.13
C GLY A 23 -8.95 7.95 5.65
N HIS A 24 -8.90 7.67 4.34
CA HIS A 24 -8.93 6.29 3.83
C HIS A 24 -7.56 5.61 3.97
N LEU A 25 -7.57 4.30 4.21
CA LEU A 25 -6.37 3.47 4.13
C LEU A 25 -5.96 3.35 2.67
N TYR A 26 -4.68 3.58 2.39
CA TYR A 26 -4.12 3.37 1.07
C TYR A 26 -2.71 2.81 1.15
N PHE A 27 -2.31 2.07 0.13
CA PHE A 27 -0.96 1.58 -0.03
C PHE A 27 -0.22 2.48 -1.01
N ARG A 28 0.91 3.03 -0.57
CA ARG A 28 1.76 3.85 -1.44
C ARG A 28 2.76 2.93 -2.14
N GLU A 29 2.70 2.91 -3.46
CA GLU A 29 3.67 2.26 -4.33
C GLU A 29 4.62 3.32 -4.93
N SER A 30 5.73 2.89 -5.53
CA SER A 30 6.73 3.80 -6.11
C SER A 30 6.15 4.75 -7.17
N GLU A 31 5.15 4.30 -7.93
CA GLU A 31 4.56 5.05 -9.05
C GLU A 31 3.14 5.59 -8.76
N GLY A 32 2.62 5.42 -7.53
CA GLY A 32 1.24 5.81 -7.24
C GLY A 32 0.70 5.41 -5.88
N ALA A 33 -0.61 5.13 -5.84
CA ALA A 33 -1.30 4.68 -4.64
C ALA A 33 -2.42 3.70 -4.99
N LEU A 34 -2.63 2.71 -4.13
CA LEU A 34 -3.72 1.73 -4.20
C LEU A 34 -4.67 1.95 -3.03
N CYS A 35 -5.98 1.91 -3.29
CA CYS A 35 -6.97 1.92 -2.21
C CYS A 35 -6.93 0.61 -1.42
N GLU A 36 -7.43 0.60 -0.18
CA GLU A 36 -7.51 -0.59 0.70
C GLU A 36 -7.88 -1.92 0.01
N PRO A 37 -8.92 -2.01 -0.85
CA PRO A 37 -9.26 -3.28 -1.52
C PRO A 37 -8.34 -3.64 -2.70
N CYS A 38 -7.62 -2.67 -3.26
CA CYS A 38 -6.65 -2.91 -4.33
C CYS A 38 -5.22 -3.04 -3.81
N ALA A 39 -4.98 -2.67 -2.56
CA ALA A 39 -3.70 -2.81 -1.91
C ALA A 39 -3.36 -4.31 -1.74
N PRO A 40 -2.08 -4.68 -1.88
CA PRO A 40 -1.66 -6.04 -1.64
C PRO A 40 -1.86 -6.43 -0.17
N ILE A 41 -2.07 -7.72 0.05
CA ILE A 41 -2.13 -8.30 1.40
C ILE A 41 -0.74 -8.74 1.87
N PHE A 42 -0.53 -8.88 3.18
CA PHE A 42 0.75 -9.30 3.75
C PHE A 42 1.27 -10.63 3.17
N LYS A 43 0.39 -11.56 2.78
CA LYS A 43 0.79 -12.80 2.09
C LYS A 43 1.55 -12.54 0.78
N GLN A 44 1.17 -11.51 0.02
CA GLN A 44 1.81 -11.20 -1.27
C GLN A 44 3.24 -10.70 -1.10
N LEU A 45 3.59 -10.20 0.09
CA LEU A 45 4.95 -9.85 0.44
C LEU A 45 5.91 -11.05 0.35
N LEU A 46 5.39 -12.28 0.48
CA LEU A 46 6.16 -13.53 0.35
C LEU A 46 6.20 -14.07 -1.08
N ASP A 47 5.40 -13.53 -2.01
CA ASP A 47 5.26 -14.01 -3.39
C ASP A 47 6.34 -13.43 -4.33
N GLU A 48 7.44 -12.93 -3.76
CA GLU A 48 8.62 -12.40 -4.45
C GLU A 48 8.39 -11.20 -5.39
N ASP A 49 7.33 -10.41 -5.21
CA ASP A 49 7.11 -9.22 -6.02
C ASP A 49 8.10 -8.08 -5.65
N ASP A 50 8.90 -7.61 -6.60
CA ASP A 50 9.87 -6.51 -6.45
C ASP A 50 9.21 -5.13 -6.24
N SER A 51 7.88 -5.08 -6.20
CA SER A 51 7.10 -3.84 -6.04
C SER A 51 7.13 -3.24 -4.63
N PHE A 52 7.68 -3.96 -3.64
CA PHE A 52 7.76 -3.48 -2.27
C PHE A 52 9.09 -2.78 -2.02
N THR A 53 9.05 -1.48 -1.75
CA THR A 53 10.24 -0.68 -1.43
C THR A 53 10.30 -0.29 0.05
N ASN A 54 11.52 -0.12 0.55
CA ASN A 54 11.80 0.38 1.89
C ASN A 54 11.61 1.91 1.96
N ALA A 55 11.94 2.53 3.10
CA ALA A 55 11.81 3.98 3.29
C ALA A 55 12.75 4.80 2.41
N ASP A 56 13.88 4.21 1.99
CA ASP A 56 14.90 4.81 1.13
C ASP A 56 14.55 4.68 -0.37
N GLY A 57 13.51 3.90 -0.70
CA GLY A 57 13.03 3.67 -2.06
C GLY A 57 13.68 2.48 -2.75
N ASP A 58 14.52 1.71 -2.05
CA ASP A 58 15.11 0.47 -2.55
C ASP A 58 14.14 -0.71 -2.42
N PRO A 59 14.15 -1.67 -3.36
CA PRO A 59 13.34 -2.88 -3.25
C PRO A 59 13.72 -3.68 -1.99
N LEU A 60 12.72 -4.08 -1.22
CA LEU A 60 12.89 -4.87 0.01
C LEU A 60 13.45 -6.25 -0.32
N SER A 61 14.50 -6.65 0.38
CA SER A 61 15.07 -7.99 0.25
C SER A 61 14.07 -9.06 0.71
N ALA A 62 14.20 -10.30 0.23
CA ALA A 62 13.35 -11.41 0.67
C ALA A 62 13.34 -11.59 2.20
N GLU A 63 14.48 -11.37 2.86
CA GLU A 63 14.61 -11.42 4.32
C GLU A 63 13.84 -10.29 5.01
N GLU A 64 13.91 -9.06 4.49
CA GLU A 64 13.20 -7.90 5.05
C GLU A 64 11.70 -8.03 4.87
N ARG A 65 11.26 -8.49 3.68
CA ARG A 65 9.85 -8.85 3.42
C ARG A 65 9.40 -9.85 4.47
N ARG A 66 10.14 -10.94 4.66
CA ARG A 66 9.77 -11.96 5.64
C ARG A 66 9.76 -11.45 7.08
N ALA A 67 10.68 -10.56 7.44
CA ALA A 67 10.69 -9.91 8.76
C ALA A 67 9.47 -8.99 8.98
N TRP A 68 9.03 -8.26 7.95
CA TRP A 68 7.79 -7.48 8.00
C TRP A 68 6.55 -8.34 8.15
N PHE A 69 6.48 -9.44 7.39
CA PHE A 69 5.41 -10.42 7.53
C PHE A 69 5.38 -11.02 8.94
N ASP A 70 6.51 -11.52 9.42
CA ASP A 70 6.62 -12.14 10.75
C ASP A 70 6.27 -11.15 11.87
N GLY A 71 6.75 -9.90 11.77
CA GLY A 71 6.39 -8.84 12.70
C GLY A 71 4.89 -8.53 12.75
N HIS A 72 4.22 -8.55 11.59
CA HIS A 72 2.77 -8.37 11.52
C HIS A 72 2.02 -9.54 12.16
N ILE A 73 2.42 -10.78 11.85
CA ILE A 73 1.83 -11.98 12.46
C ILE A 73 2.08 -12.02 13.98
N ALA A 74 3.28 -11.68 14.43
CA ALA A 74 3.65 -11.62 15.85
C ALA A 74 2.85 -10.55 16.61
N ALA A 75 2.46 -9.46 15.96
CA ALA A 75 1.56 -8.45 16.51
C ALA A 75 0.08 -8.92 16.60
N GLY A 76 -0.23 -10.13 16.14
CA GLY A 76 -1.59 -10.69 16.07
C GLY A 76 -2.31 -10.39 14.76
N GLY A 77 -1.59 -9.91 13.75
CA GLY A 77 -2.11 -9.66 12.41
C GLY A 77 -2.34 -10.95 11.61
N GLN A 78 -2.94 -10.80 10.43
CA GLN A 78 -3.30 -11.93 9.55
C GLN A 78 -2.59 -11.81 8.19
N PRO A 79 -2.26 -12.93 7.53
CA PRO A 79 -1.65 -12.88 6.20
C PRO A 79 -2.57 -12.26 5.13
N THR A 80 -3.89 -12.26 5.39
CA THR A 80 -4.91 -11.64 4.55
C THR A 80 -5.18 -10.19 4.89
N ASP A 81 -4.48 -9.63 5.87
CA ASP A 81 -4.62 -8.22 6.24
C ASP A 81 -4.08 -7.34 5.12
N SER A 82 -4.79 -6.24 4.85
CA SER A 82 -4.41 -5.28 3.80
C SER A 82 -3.19 -4.50 4.27
N MET A 83 -2.19 -4.37 3.39
CA MET A 83 -1.03 -3.52 3.68
C MET A 83 -1.33 -2.02 3.55
N ALA A 84 -2.58 -1.65 3.22
CA ALA A 84 -3.01 -0.27 3.18
C ALA A 84 -2.86 0.39 4.55
N ARG A 85 -2.20 1.55 4.58
CA ARG A 85 -1.88 2.29 5.79
C ARG A 85 -2.44 3.70 5.71
N LYS A 86 -2.82 4.25 6.87
CA LYS A 86 -3.18 5.66 7.01
C LYS A 86 -1.88 6.46 7.05
N VAL A 87 -1.34 6.81 5.90
CA VAL A 87 -0.23 7.75 5.82
C VAL A 87 -0.80 9.02 5.20
N TRP A 88 -1.03 10.06 6.00
CA TRP A 88 -1.28 11.39 5.45
C TRP A 88 -0.75 12.47 6.39
#